data_AF-A0AAT9LDP8-F1
#
_entry.id   AF-A0AAT9LDP8-F1
#
_cell.length_a   1.000
_cell.length_b   1.000
_cell.length_c   1.000
_cell.angle_alpha   90.00
_cell.angle_beta   90.00
_cell.angle_gamma   90.00
#
_symmetry.space_group_name_H-M   'P 1'
#
loop_
_entity.id
_entity.type
_entity.pdbx_description
1 polymer ?
#
loop_
_entity_poly.entity_id
_entity_poly.type
_entity_poly.pdbx_seq_one_letter_code
_entity_poly.pdbx_strand_id
1 'polypeptide(L)'
;MPKNEDYAVGNIDVDKNPASHVVEELRRSFKPPGAGTPTTPAEKIEDALAEVQNQIREQQMLTEQNLQNSLSKASTHVADSQAIDTLFAISQQVASLVSQGNESLRANAQKVSELINHMGSQLSMQQAKADRQVAMSLQQAVSALADAQNAMFQSMAIGEMQQLVKGASQVVKDIIAPGQVQ
;
A
#
# COMPACT_ATOMS: atom_id res chain seq x y z
N MET A 1 21.69 32.51 85.37
CA MET A 1 23.09 32.02 85.48
C MET A 1 23.31 31.52 86.90
N PRO A 2 24.11 30.47 87.18
CA PRO A 2 24.72 29.44 86.29
C PRO A 2 23.66 28.55 85.58
N LYS A 3 23.88 27.31 85.07
CA LYS A 3 25.06 26.51 84.59
C LYS A 3 24.56 25.54 83.47
N ASN A 4 25.42 24.64 82.95
CA ASN A 4 25.10 23.48 82.09
C ASN A 4 25.48 22.15 82.76
N GLU A 5 24.84 21.05 82.33
CA GLU A 5 25.41 19.72 81.95
C GLU A 5 24.21 18.78 81.67
N ASP A 6 23.81 18.50 80.42
CA ASP A 6 24.46 17.73 79.34
C ASP A 6 24.33 16.20 79.51
N TYR A 7 23.49 15.56 78.67
CA TYR A 7 23.49 14.12 78.43
C TYR A 7 23.05 13.79 76.99
N ALA A 8 23.71 12.79 76.42
CA ALA A 8 23.88 12.61 74.98
C ALA A 8 22.69 12.11 74.17
N VAL A 9 22.78 12.34 72.86
CA VAL A 9 21.91 11.81 71.79
C VAL A 9 21.90 10.28 71.81
N GLY A 10 20.70 9.69 71.93
CA GLY A 10 20.45 8.30 71.59
C GLY A 10 19.81 8.20 70.21
N ASN A 11 20.54 7.68 69.21
CA ASN A 11 19.93 7.28 67.95
C ASN A 11 18.89 6.18 68.20
N ILE A 12 17.65 6.43 67.82
CA ILE A 12 16.66 5.37 67.63
C ILE A 12 16.41 5.31 66.13
N ASP A 13 16.97 4.28 65.49
CA ASP A 13 16.64 3.90 64.12
C ASP A 13 15.13 3.76 64.01
N VAL A 14 14.49 4.64 63.24
CA VAL A 14 13.06 4.55 62.95
C VAL A 14 12.86 3.40 61.96
N ASP A 15 12.61 2.23 62.54
CA ASP A 15 11.97 1.04 61.98
C ASP A 15 12.01 0.91 60.45
N LYS A 16 12.93 0.05 60.00
CA LYS A 16 12.79 -0.67 58.73
C LYS A 16 11.53 -1.54 58.77
N ASN A 17 10.36 -0.94 58.53
CA ASN A 17 9.10 -1.66 58.47
C ASN A 17 9.16 -2.66 57.29
N PRO A 18 9.19 -3.98 57.54
CA PRO A 18 9.35 -4.97 56.48
C PRO A 18 8.18 -4.97 55.49
N ALA A 19 7.00 -4.51 55.92
CA ALA A 19 5.86 -4.30 55.03
C ALA A 19 6.16 -3.25 53.94
N SER A 20 6.96 -2.23 54.22
CA SER A 20 7.35 -1.24 53.20
C SER A 20 8.26 -1.83 52.13
N HIS A 21 9.18 -2.74 52.50
CA HIS A 21 10.05 -3.42 51.52
C HIS A 21 9.26 -4.40 50.66
N VAL A 22 8.34 -5.16 51.27
CA VAL A 22 7.46 -6.10 50.54
C VAL A 22 6.49 -5.34 49.62
N VAL A 23 5.97 -4.18 50.03
CA VAL A 23 5.14 -3.32 49.17
C VAL A 23 5.97 -2.70 48.04
N GLU A 24 7.22 -2.29 48.27
CA GLU A 24 8.10 -1.76 47.22
C GLU A 24 8.51 -2.85 46.21
N GLU A 25 8.75 -4.09 46.66
CA GLU A 25 8.99 -5.24 45.78
C GLU A 25 7.73 -5.67 45.01
N LEU A 26 6.57 -5.71 45.65
CA LEU A 26 5.29 -5.94 44.97
C LEU A 26 5.00 -4.85 43.94
N ARG A 27 5.34 -3.59 44.23
CA ARG A 27 5.17 -2.47 43.28
C ARG A 27 6.19 -2.50 42.14
N ARG A 28 7.37 -3.11 42.35
CA ARG A 28 8.34 -3.43 41.30
C ARG A 28 7.91 -4.61 40.42
N SER A 29 7.30 -5.64 40.99
CA SER A 29 6.81 -6.81 40.24
C SER A 29 5.49 -6.53 39.52
N PHE A 30 4.63 -5.64 40.04
CA PHE A 30 3.46 -5.08 39.36
C PHE A 30 3.79 -3.87 38.48
N LYS A 31 4.94 -3.88 37.77
CA LYS A 31 5.02 -3.09 36.54
C LYS A 31 4.09 -3.76 35.51
N PRO A 32 3.08 -3.05 34.95
CA PRO A 32 2.31 -3.60 33.85
C PRO A 32 3.26 -3.94 32.70
N PRO A 33 3.05 -5.04 31.96
CA PRO A 33 3.82 -5.33 30.75
C PRO A 33 3.56 -4.26 29.69
N GLY A 34 4.34 -3.19 29.73
CA GLY A 34 4.36 -2.19 28.67
C GLY A 34 5.04 -2.77 27.44
N ALA A 35 4.25 -3.06 26.40
CA ALA A 35 4.64 -3.18 25.00
C ALA A 35 6.02 -3.84 24.76
N GLY A 36 6.11 -5.17 24.85
CA GLY A 36 7.37 -5.87 24.59
C GLY A 36 7.24 -7.39 24.48
N THR A 37 6.95 -7.88 23.28
CA THR A 37 6.84 -9.30 22.87
C THR A 37 5.83 -10.17 23.63
N PRO A 38 4.84 -10.79 22.95
CA PRO A 38 3.85 -11.66 23.60
C PRO A 38 4.52 -12.82 24.35
N THR A 39 4.25 -12.93 25.65
CA THR A 39 4.95 -13.83 26.57
C THR A 39 4.26 -15.18 26.73
N THR A 40 2.93 -15.22 26.60
CA THR A 40 2.13 -16.44 26.67
C THR A 40 1.76 -16.96 25.26
N PRO A 41 1.50 -18.27 25.10
CA PRO A 41 1.00 -18.81 23.84
C PRO A 41 -0.34 -18.20 23.39
N ALA A 42 -1.18 -17.74 24.34
CA ALA A 42 -2.46 -17.10 24.05
C ALA A 42 -2.26 -15.70 23.44
N GLU A 43 -1.41 -14.85 24.05
CA GLU A 43 -1.04 -13.53 23.51
C GLU A 43 -0.43 -13.66 22.09
N LYS A 44 0.41 -14.68 21.85
CA LYS A 44 0.98 -14.95 20.52
C LYS A 44 -0.08 -15.28 19.46
N ILE A 45 -1.15 -15.97 19.85
CA ILE A 45 -2.26 -16.30 18.97
C ILE A 45 -3.16 -15.07 18.77
N GLU A 46 -3.38 -14.26 19.80
CA GLU A 46 -4.16 -13.03 19.72
C GLU A 46 -3.50 -11.98 18.82
N ASP A 47 -2.19 -11.73 18.98
CA ASP A 47 -1.41 -10.86 18.10
C ASP A 47 -1.44 -11.35 16.64
N ALA A 48 -1.23 -12.66 16.42
CA ALA A 48 -1.27 -13.24 15.07
C ALA A 48 -2.67 -13.15 14.43
N LEU A 49 -3.75 -13.30 15.22
CA LEU A 49 -5.13 -13.13 14.75
C LEU A 49 -5.45 -11.66 14.47
N ALA A 50 -4.92 -10.72 15.25
CA ALA A 50 -5.07 -9.28 15.00
C ALA A 50 -4.33 -8.87 13.71
N GLU A 51 -3.14 -9.40 13.47
CA GLU A 51 -2.38 -9.20 12.24
C GLU A 51 -3.09 -9.77 11.02
N VAL A 52 -3.59 -11.01 11.10
CA VAL A 52 -4.43 -11.63 10.05
C VAL A 52 -5.70 -10.82 9.79
N GLN A 53 -6.38 -10.31 10.81
CA GLN A 53 -7.56 -9.45 10.63
C GLN A 53 -7.22 -8.13 9.92
N ASN A 54 -6.08 -7.51 10.23
CA ASN A 54 -5.64 -6.30 9.54
C ASN A 54 -5.30 -6.60 8.07
N GLN A 55 -4.55 -7.68 7.80
CA GLN A 55 -4.26 -8.13 6.43
C GLN A 55 -5.55 -8.42 5.64
N ILE A 56 -6.56 -9.05 6.24
CA ILE A 56 -7.87 -9.28 5.60
C ILE A 56 -8.56 -7.96 5.24
N ARG A 57 -8.55 -6.93 6.11
CA ARG A 57 -9.14 -5.62 5.80
C ARG A 57 -8.38 -4.90 4.68
N GLU A 58 -7.05 -4.98 4.66
CA GLU A 58 -6.24 -4.44 3.56
C GLU A 58 -6.54 -5.17 2.24
N GLN A 59 -6.64 -6.50 2.27
CA GLN A 59 -7.02 -7.30 1.10
C GLN A 59 -8.41 -6.92 0.58
N GLN A 60 -9.40 -6.75 1.47
CA GLN A 60 -10.74 -6.30 1.11
C GLN A 60 -10.72 -4.92 0.45
N MET A 61 -9.99 -3.96 1.01
CA MET A 61 -9.84 -2.61 0.47
C MET A 61 -9.18 -2.60 -0.92
N LEU A 62 -8.13 -3.42 -1.12
CA LEU A 62 -7.48 -3.60 -2.41
C LEU A 62 -8.41 -4.27 -3.43
N THR A 63 -9.18 -5.28 -3.02
CA THR A 63 -10.17 -5.94 -3.90
C THR A 63 -11.27 -4.98 -4.32
N GLU A 64 -11.80 -4.18 -3.40
CA GLU A 64 -12.85 -3.18 -3.67
C GLU A 64 -12.35 -2.09 -4.63
N GLN A 65 -11.13 -1.58 -4.43
CA GLN A 65 -10.50 -0.63 -5.36
C GLN A 65 -10.31 -1.24 -6.76
N ASN A 66 -9.86 -2.49 -6.84
CA ASN A 66 -9.71 -3.20 -8.11
C ASN A 66 -11.05 -3.44 -8.82
N LEU A 67 -12.13 -3.71 -8.08
CA LEU A 67 -13.48 -3.85 -8.60
C LEU A 67 -13.98 -2.51 -9.18
N GLN A 68 -13.82 -1.40 -8.44
CA GLN A 68 -14.20 -0.06 -8.91
C GLN A 68 -13.41 0.36 -10.16
N ASN A 69 -12.10 0.11 -10.20
CA ASN A 69 -11.25 0.32 -11.37
C ASN A 69 -11.72 -0.51 -12.59
N SER A 70 -12.12 -1.76 -12.35
CA SER A 70 -12.61 -2.66 -13.40
C SER A 70 -13.98 -2.23 -13.92
N LEU A 71 -14.89 -1.81 -13.03
CA LEU A 71 -16.20 -1.28 -13.39
C LEU A 71 -16.07 0.01 -14.21
N SER A 72 -15.19 0.93 -13.80
CA SER A 72 -14.92 2.17 -14.56
C SER A 72 -14.40 1.88 -15.97
N LYS A 73 -13.47 0.92 -16.12
CA LYS A 73 -13.00 0.46 -17.45
C LYS A 73 -14.14 -0.15 -18.28
N ALA A 74 -14.98 -0.99 -17.68
CA ALA A 74 -16.15 -1.57 -18.35
C ALA A 74 -17.15 -0.50 -18.83
N SER A 75 -17.46 0.50 -18.00
CA SER A 75 -18.31 1.64 -18.38
C SER A 75 -17.72 2.45 -19.55
N THR A 76 -16.39 2.68 -19.55
CA THR A 76 -15.70 3.31 -20.69
C THR A 76 -15.86 2.50 -21.97
N HIS A 77 -15.62 1.18 -21.91
CA HIS A 77 -15.79 0.30 -23.07
C HIS A 77 -17.24 0.25 -23.60
N VAL A 78 -18.25 0.34 -22.74
CA VAL A 78 -19.66 0.46 -23.18
C VAL A 78 -19.89 1.78 -23.94
N ALA A 79 -19.37 2.90 -23.43
CA ALA A 79 -19.49 4.20 -24.10
C ALA A 79 -18.74 4.23 -25.45
N ASP A 80 -17.61 3.53 -25.56
CA ASP A 80 -16.87 3.43 -26.82
C ASP A 80 -17.56 2.49 -27.82
N SER A 81 -18.17 1.39 -27.35
CA SER A 81 -19.03 0.53 -28.20
C SER A 81 -20.17 1.34 -28.83
N GLN A 82 -20.89 2.14 -28.03
CA GLN A 82 -21.99 2.99 -28.52
C GLN A 82 -21.53 4.02 -29.57
N ALA A 83 -20.30 4.53 -29.44
CA ALA A 83 -19.72 5.43 -30.43
C ALA A 83 -19.33 4.68 -31.73
N ILE A 84 -18.81 3.45 -31.63
CA ILE A 84 -18.54 2.58 -32.78
C ILE A 84 -19.83 2.21 -33.51
N ASP A 85 -20.90 1.86 -32.79
CA ASP A 85 -22.22 1.60 -33.36
C ASP A 85 -22.77 2.83 -34.11
N THR A 86 -22.58 4.02 -33.54
CA THR A 86 -22.94 5.29 -34.18
C THR A 86 -22.16 5.53 -35.46
N LEU A 87 -20.83 5.35 -35.44
CA LEU A 87 -19.97 5.44 -36.63
C LEU A 87 -20.39 4.45 -37.72
N PHE A 88 -20.71 3.20 -37.34
CA PHE A 88 -21.17 2.17 -38.25
C PHE A 88 -22.52 2.51 -38.88
N ALA A 89 -23.47 3.03 -38.11
CA ALA A 89 -24.77 3.50 -38.62
C ALA A 89 -24.63 4.67 -39.61
N ILE A 90 -23.73 5.62 -39.35
CA ILE A 90 -23.44 6.73 -40.29
C ILE A 90 -22.82 6.18 -41.58
N SER A 91 -21.84 5.28 -41.46
CA SER A 91 -21.19 4.63 -42.60
C SER A 91 -22.19 3.87 -43.49
N GLN A 92 -23.14 3.12 -42.89
CA GLN A 92 -24.21 2.48 -43.63
C GLN A 92 -25.13 3.47 -44.36
N GLN A 93 -25.50 4.60 -43.74
CA GLN A 93 -26.32 5.62 -44.40
C GLN A 93 -25.60 6.24 -45.60
N VAL A 94 -24.30 6.54 -45.48
CA VAL A 94 -23.48 7.04 -46.59
C VAL A 94 -23.37 5.99 -47.70
N ALA A 95 -23.07 4.73 -47.35
CA ALA A 95 -22.99 3.64 -48.32
C ALA A 95 -24.31 3.39 -49.06
N SER A 96 -25.45 3.48 -48.37
CA SER A 96 -26.77 3.38 -48.99
C SER A 96 -27.01 4.50 -50.01
N LEU A 97 -26.69 5.76 -49.67
CA LEU A 97 -26.83 6.89 -50.59
C LEU A 97 -25.90 6.78 -51.82
N VAL A 98 -24.68 6.25 -51.64
CA VAL A 98 -23.74 5.96 -52.75
C VAL A 98 -24.26 4.82 -53.65
N SER A 99 -24.84 3.77 -53.06
CA SER A 99 -25.37 2.63 -53.82
C SER A 99 -26.56 2.97 -54.74
N GLN A 100 -27.25 4.08 -54.47
CA GLN A 100 -28.33 4.62 -55.31
C GLN A 100 -27.84 5.39 -56.55
N GLY A 101 -26.52 5.46 -56.78
CA GLY A 101 -25.92 6.06 -57.96
C GLY A 101 -25.75 7.58 -57.92
N ASN A 102 -25.06 8.10 -58.94
CA ASN A 102 -24.53 9.47 -58.97
C ASN A 102 -25.59 10.57 -58.96
N GLU A 103 -26.80 10.33 -59.49
CA GLU A 103 -27.90 11.31 -59.45
C GLU A 103 -28.47 11.46 -58.05
N SER A 104 -28.75 10.33 -57.38
CA SER A 104 -29.17 10.28 -55.97
C SER A 104 -28.11 10.91 -55.06
N LEU A 105 -26.82 10.67 -55.34
CA LEU A 105 -25.71 11.26 -54.62
C LEU A 105 -25.63 12.79 -54.81
N ARG A 106 -25.85 13.31 -56.02
CA ARG A 106 -25.96 14.76 -56.26
C ARG A 106 -27.14 15.38 -55.54
N ALA A 107 -28.32 14.75 -55.63
CA ALA A 107 -29.53 15.23 -54.97
C ALA A 107 -29.39 15.27 -53.43
N ASN A 108 -28.58 14.38 -52.85
CA ASN A 108 -28.31 14.31 -51.42
C ASN A 108 -26.91 14.85 -51.02
N ALA A 109 -26.21 15.57 -51.90
CA ALA A 109 -24.78 15.89 -51.71
C ALA A 109 -24.49 16.63 -50.39
N GLN A 110 -25.37 17.55 -50.00
CA GLN A 110 -25.26 18.29 -48.75
C GLN A 110 -25.43 17.37 -47.53
N LYS A 111 -26.45 16.51 -47.52
CA LYS A 111 -26.67 15.49 -46.47
C LYS A 111 -25.51 14.50 -46.37
N VAL A 112 -24.94 14.08 -47.51
CA VAL A 112 -23.75 13.20 -47.53
C VAL A 112 -22.53 13.91 -46.94
N SER A 113 -22.32 15.19 -47.27
CA SER A 113 -21.26 16.00 -46.66
C SER A 113 -21.45 16.16 -45.15
N GLU A 114 -22.67 16.42 -44.68
CA GLU A 114 -23.01 16.49 -43.25
C GLU A 114 -22.72 15.16 -42.52
N LEU A 115 -23.13 14.02 -43.11
CA LEU A 115 -22.85 12.69 -42.55
C LEU A 115 -21.34 12.40 -42.49
N ILE A 116 -20.58 12.74 -43.54
CA ILE A 116 -19.12 12.56 -43.58
C ILE A 116 -18.43 13.47 -42.54
N ASN A 117 -18.84 14.73 -42.44
CA ASN A 117 -18.31 15.67 -41.45
C ASN A 117 -18.62 15.21 -40.01
N HIS A 118 -19.84 14.69 -39.78
CA HIS A 118 -20.21 14.14 -38.48
C HIS A 118 -19.39 12.89 -38.13
N MET A 119 -19.20 11.97 -39.09
CA MET A 119 -18.34 10.79 -38.95
C MET A 119 -16.88 11.18 -38.65
N GLY A 120 -16.33 12.19 -39.36
CA GLY A 120 -14.99 12.71 -39.12
C GLY A 120 -14.82 13.32 -37.72
N SER A 121 -15.83 14.07 -37.24
CA SER A 121 -15.86 14.60 -35.88
C SER A 121 -15.89 13.49 -34.81
N GLN A 122 -16.74 12.48 -34.99
CA GLN A 122 -16.82 11.31 -34.11
C GLN A 122 -15.51 10.52 -34.06
N LEU A 123 -14.87 10.30 -35.23
CA LEU A 123 -13.56 9.65 -35.31
C LEU A 123 -12.47 10.46 -34.60
N SER A 124 -12.44 11.79 -34.79
CA SER A 124 -11.48 12.68 -34.12
C SER A 124 -11.64 12.67 -32.59
N MET A 125 -12.89 12.67 -32.09
CA MET A 125 -13.15 12.53 -30.65
C MET A 125 -12.73 11.18 -30.10
N GLN A 126 -12.95 10.09 -30.85
CA GLN A 126 -12.53 8.75 -30.45
C GLN A 126 -11.00 8.58 -30.46
N GLN A 127 -10.31 9.12 -31.46
CA GLN A 127 -8.85 9.19 -31.46
C GLN A 127 -8.33 9.94 -30.23
N ALA A 128 -8.85 11.14 -29.95
CA ALA A 128 -8.41 11.94 -28.80
C ALA A 128 -8.68 11.26 -27.43
N LYS A 129 -9.71 10.41 -27.33
CA LYS A 129 -9.93 9.54 -26.16
C LYS A 129 -8.85 8.46 -26.06
N ALA A 130 -8.60 7.72 -27.15
CA ALA A 130 -7.60 6.67 -27.20
C ALA A 130 -6.21 7.19 -26.85
N ASP A 131 -5.80 8.32 -27.42
CA ASP A 131 -4.52 8.99 -27.15
C ASP A 131 -4.36 9.35 -25.66
N ARG A 132 -5.42 9.87 -25.02
CA ARG A 132 -5.43 10.15 -23.57
C ARG A 132 -5.31 8.87 -22.74
N GLN A 133 -6.02 7.81 -23.11
CA GLN A 133 -5.96 6.55 -22.37
C GLN A 133 -4.59 5.87 -22.51
N VAL A 134 -3.95 5.97 -23.67
CA VAL A 134 -2.55 5.57 -23.88
C VAL A 134 -1.63 6.39 -22.98
N ALA A 135 -1.74 7.72 -22.97
CA ALA A 135 -0.92 8.59 -22.12
C ALA A 135 -1.08 8.28 -20.61
N MET A 136 -2.31 8.09 -20.12
CA MET A 136 -2.57 7.70 -18.73
C MET A 136 -1.99 6.33 -18.39
N SER A 137 -2.12 5.35 -19.30
CA SER A 137 -1.58 3.99 -19.11
C SER A 137 -0.06 4.00 -19.08
N LEU A 138 0.59 4.79 -19.94
CA LEU A 138 2.04 5.00 -19.92
C LEU A 138 2.51 5.67 -18.61
N GLN A 139 1.78 6.67 -18.12
CA GLN A 139 2.11 7.34 -16.86
C GLN A 139 1.98 6.40 -15.65
N GLN A 140 0.96 5.53 -15.63
CA GLN A 140 0.83 4.46 -14.63
C GLN A 140 1.98 3.44 -14.73
N ALA A 141 2.34 3.01 -15.95
CA ALA A 141 3.44 2.08 -16.18
C ALA A 141 4.80 2.66 -15.72
N VAL A 142 5.08 3.94 -16.00
CA VAL A 142 6.29 4.63 -15.52
C VAL A 142 6.31 4.73 -13.99
N SER A 143 5.17 5.02 -13.36
CA SER A 143 5.06 5.08 -11.89
C SER A 143 5.34 3.72 -11.26
N ALA A 144 4.67 2.66 -11.75
CA ALA A 144 4.90 1.29 -11.30
C ALA A 144 6.35 0.80 -11.54
N LEU A 145 7.00 1.27 -12.62
CA LEU A 145 8.41 0.98 -12.88
C LEU A 145 9.35 1.69 -11.88
N ALA A 146 9.01 2.89 -11.43
CA ALA A 146 9.75 3.61 -10.39
C ALA A 146 9.58 2.93 -9.02
N ASP A 147 8.36 2.51 -8.68
CA ASP A 147 8.09 1.74 -7.45
C ASP A 147 8.82 0.39 -7.44
N ALA A 148 8.84 -0.32 -8.58
CA ALA A 148 9.59 -1.55 -8.74
C ALA A 148 11.11 -1.34 -8.58
N GLN A 149 11.67 -0.25 -9.11
CA GLN A 149 13.07 0.11 -8.91
C GLN A 149 13.38 0.43 -7.43
N ASN A 150 12.51 1.18 -6.76
CA ASN A 150 12.64 1.45 -5.33
C ASN A 150 12.62 0.15 -4.49
N ALA A 151 11.69 -0.76 -4.78
CA ALA A 151 11.63 -2.07 -4.13
C ALA A 151 12.88 -2.92 -4.42
N MET A 152 13.45 -2.84 -5.63
CA MET A 152 14.70 -3.51 -5.98
C MET A 152 15.89 -2.98 -5.17
N PHE A 153 16.04 -1.65 -5.03
CA PHE A 153 17.08 -1.07 -4.19
C PHE A 153 16.92 -1.44 -2.70
N GLN A 154 15.69 -1.43 -2.18
CA GLN A 154 15.41 -1.88 -0.81
C GLN A 154 15.75 -3.36 -0.61
N SER A 155 15.40 -4.22 -1.57
CA SER A 155 15.75 -5.64 -1.56
C SER A 155 17.26 -5.87 -1.56
N MET A 156 18.02 -5.13 -2.37
CA MET A 156 19.48 -5.17 -2.39
C MET A 156 20.08 -4.74 -1.04
N ALA A 157 19.63 -3.62 -0.47
CA ALA A 157 20.08 -3.16 0.84
C ALA A 157 19.76 -4.16 1.97
N ILE A 158 18.58 -4.79 1.94
CA ILE A 158 18.22 -5.88 2.87
C ILE A 158 19.16 -7.08 2.69
N GLY A 159 19.50 -7.44 1.45
CA GLY A 159 20.49 -8.48 1.17
C GLY A 159 21.87 -8.19 1.76
N GLU A 160 22.36 -6.95 1.63
CA GLU A 160 23.63 -6.51 2.23
C GLU A 160 23.58 -6.55 3.77
N MET A 161 22.50 -6.04 4.38
CA MET A 161 22.29 -6.12 5.83
C MET A 161 22.27 -7.57 6.34
N GLN A 162 21.64 -8.50 5.61
CA GLN A 162 21.67 -9.93 5.95
C GLN A 162 23.09 -10.52 5.89
N GLN A 163 23.93 -10.10 4.94
CA GLN A 163 25.32 -10.55 4.88
C GLN A 163 26.16 -9.99 6.04
N LEU A 164 25.97 -8.71 6.40
CA LEU A 164 26.63 -8.11 7.56
C LEU A 164 26.26 -8.83 8.87
N VAL A 165 24.98 -9.16 9.07
CA VAL A 165 24.51 -9.93 10.23
C VAL A 165 25.11 -11.35 10.25
N LYS A 166 25.18 -12.03 9.10
CA LYS A 166 25.84 -13.35 8.98
C LYS A 166 27.34 -13.26 9.31
N GLY A 167 28.04 -12.24 8.81
CA GLY A 167 29.45 -12.00 9.10
C GLY A 167 29.70 -11.76 10.59
N ALA A 168 28.90 -10.89 11.23
CA ALA A 168 28.97 -10.65 12.67
C ALA A 168 28.69 -11.93 13.49
N SER A 169 27.70 -12.73 13.07
CA SER A 169 27.39 -14.02 13.71
C SER A 169 28.52 -15.05 13.56
N GLN A 170 29.24 -15.04 12.43
CA GLN A 170 30.42 -15.89 12.24
C GLN A 170 31.58 -15.45 13.13
N VAL A 171 31.88 -14.15 13.19
CA VAL A 171 32.92 -13.60 14.10
C VAL A 171 32.63 -13.98 15.56
N VAL A 172 31.38 -13.94 16.01
CA VAL A 172 31.01 -14.40 17.36
C VAL A 172 31.29 -15.90 17.55
N LYS A 173 31.02 -16.76 16.57
CA LYS A 173 31.37 -18.19 16.64
C LYS A 173 32.87 -18.40 16.69
N ASP A 174 33.63 -17.66 15.88
CA ASP A 174 35.09 -17.77 15.80
C ASP A 174 35.78 -17.28 17.09
N ILE A 175 35.14 -16.37 17.84
CA ILE A 175 35.57 -15.92 19.18
C ILE A 175 35.19 -16.92 20.29
N ILE A 176 34.16 -17.76 20.09
CA ILE A 176 33.76 -18.82 21.03
C ILE A 176 34.56 -20.12 20.78
N ALA A 177 35.06 -20.34 19.56
CA ALA A 177 35.84 -21.50 19.16
C ALA A 177 37.37 -21.55 19.47
N PRO A 178 38.08 -20.50 19.98
CA PRO A 178 39.53 -20.55 20.18
C PRO A 178 39.85 -21.26 21.51
N GLY A 179 39.66 -22.59 21.52
CA GLY A 179 39.87 -23.42 22.70
C GLY A 179 40.04 -24.92 22.44
N GLN A 180 40.02 -25.38 21.18
CA GLN A 180 40.22 -26.80 20.82
C GLN A 180 41.30 -26.97 19.75
N VAL A 181 42.54 -26.60 20.10
CA VAL A 181 43.75 -27.20 19.50
C VAL A 181 44.81 -27.35 20.58
N GLN A 182 44.99 -28.59 21.03
CA GLN A 182 46.08 -29.05 21.88
C GLN A 182 46.37 -30.51 21.51
#